data_AF-A0A535FN75-F1
#
_entry.id   AF-A0A535FN75-F1
#
_cell.length_a   1.000
_cell.length_b   1.000
_cell.length_c   1.000
_cell.angle_alpha   90.00
_cell.angle_beta   90.00
_cell.angle_gamma   90.00
#
_symmetry.space_group_name_H-M   'P 1'
#
loop_
_entity.id
_entity.type
_entity.pdbx_description
1 polymer ?
#
loop_
_entity_poly.entity_id
_entity_poly.type
_entity_poly.pdbx_seq_one_letter_code
_entity_poly.pdbx_strand_id
1 'polypeptide(L)'
;MIHTEPGQESILDEAERLRLRENAKRVMRESGLAEMLQAINKNLLKGRGWFEEYNAMVLFKWGTGYTLRHIWVQIEGDAILFRLQPHRTCTNLVALCDGEYHTLTREMWSNRQFLQEELKRRYDKPVAEASSD
;
A
#
# COMPACT_ATOMS: atom_id res chain seq x y z
N MET A 1 -6.59 -16.24 40.59
CA MET A 1 -6.20 -16.56 39.20
C MET A 1 -7.37 -16.17 38.33
N ILE A 2 -7.22 -15.15 37.49
CA ILE A 2 -8.26 -14.75 36.54
C ILE A 2 -8.11 -15.70 35.35
N HIS A 3 -9.09 -16.58 35.16
CA HIS A 3 -9.21 -17.40 33.96
C HIS A 3 -9.71 -16.48 32.83
N THR A 4 -8.83 -16.11 31.91
CA THR A 4 -9.24 -15.44 30.68
C THR A 4 -9.81 -16.51 29.74
N GLU A 5 -11.08 -16.37 29.38
CA GLU A 5 -11.80 -17.30 28.50
C GLU A 5 -11.29 -17.21 27.04
N PRO A 6 -11.04 -18.34 26.36
CA PRO A 6 -10.43 -18.39 25.03
C PRO A 6 -11.30 -17.87 23.87
N GLY A 7 -12.51 -17.35 24.14
CA GLY A 7 -13.43 -16.81 23.12
C GLY A 7 -13.44 -15.28 23.00
N GLN A 8 -12.81 -14.57 23.94
CA GLN A 8 -12.85 -13.10 23.98
C GLN A 8 -11.74 -12.46 23.13
N GLU A 9 -10.60 -13.14 23.01
CA GLU A 9 -9.46 -12.72 22.21
C GLU A 9 -9.77 -12.77 20.69
N SER A 10 -10.51 -13.79 20.24
CA SER A 10 -10.87 -13.96 18.81
C SER A 10 -11.91 -12.95 18.30
N ILE A 11 -12.80 -12.47 19.16
CA ILE A 11 -13.84 -11.49 18.78
C ILE A 11 -13.25 -10.07 18.74
N LEU A 12 -12.37 -9.74 19.68
CA LEU A 12 -11.66 -8.46 19.70
C LEU A 12 -10.73 -8.32 18.49
N ASP A 13 -10.05 -9.40 18.13
CA ASP A 13 -9.19 -9.47 16.94
C ASP A 13 -10.01 -9.30 15.63
N GLU A 14 -11.17 -9.94 15.51
CA GLU A 14 -12.05 -9.76 14.33
C GLU A 14 -12.58 -8.32 14.21
N ALA A 15 -13.03 -7.73 15.33
CA ALA A 15 -13.51 -6.36 15.35
C ALA A 15 -12.39 -5.36 14.98
N GLU A 16 -11.17 -5.59 15.44
CA GLU A 16 -10.01 -4.79 15.09
C GLU A 16 -9.66 -4.92 13.60
N ARG A 17 -9.61 -6.15 13.06
CA ARG A 17 -9.40 -6.40 11.63
C ARG A 17 -10.43 -5.67 10.76
N LEU A 18 -11.70 -5.72 11.13
CA LEU A 18 -12.77 -5.03 10.43
C LEU A 18 -12.58 -3.51 10.46
N ARG A 19 -12.21 -2.93 11.62
CA ARG A 19 -11.94 -1.50 11.73
C ARG A 19 -10.76 -1.06 10.86
N LEU A 20 -9.67 -1.83 10.84
CA LEU A 20 -8.52 -1.59 9.98
C LEU A 20 -8.92 -1.62 8.49
N ARG A 21 -9.72 -2.61 8.09
CA ARG A 21 -10.20 -2.76 6.72
C ARG A 21 -11.11 -1.64 6.26
N GLU A 22 -12.08 -1.25 7.07
CA GLU A 22 -12.97 -0.14 6.72
C GLU A 22 -12.22 1.19 6.69
N ASN A 23 -11.27 1.39 7.59
CA ASN A 23 -10.38 2.55 7.57
C ASN A 23 -9.53 2.59 6.29
N ALA A 24 -8.90 1.47 5.92
CA ALA A 24 -8.08 1.39 4.72
C ALA A 24 -8.91 1.66 3.46
N LYS A 25 -10.10 1.08 3.34
CA LYS A 25 -11.03 1.38 2.24
C LYS A 25 -11.40 2.86 2.19
N ARG A 26 -11.66 3.48 3.35
CA ARG A 26 -11.96 4.92 3.44
C ARG A 26 -10.79 5.74 2.90
N VAL A 27 -9.58 5.55 3.41
CA VAL A 27 -8.39 6.30 2.99
C VAL A 27 -8.08 6.09 1.50
N MET A 28 -8.16 4.85 1.02
CA MET A 28 -7.93 4.51 -0.40
C MET A 28 -8.93 5.19 -1.34
N ARG A 29 -10.19 5.34 -0.91
CA ARG A 29 -11.23 6.03 -1.67
C ARG A 29 -11.07 7.55 -1.60
N GLU A 30 -10.87 8.11 -0.41
CA GLU A 30 -10.76 9.56 -0.19
C GLU A 30 -9.51 10.15 -0.86
N SER A 31 -8.38 9.43 -0.82
CA SER A 31 -7.16 9.82 -1.53
C SER A 31 -7.26 9.68 -3.06
N GLY A 32 -8.23 8.93 -3.56
CA GLY A 32 -8.32 8.55 -4.97
C GLY A 32 -7.28 7.49 -5.40
N LEU A 33 -6.50 6.94 -4.47
CA LEU A 33 -5.47 5.95 -4.78
C LEU A 33 -6.03 4.68 -5.41
N ALA A 34 -7.21 4.22 -4.96
CA ALA A 34 -7.89 3.07 -5.54
C ALA A 34 -8.19 3.27 -7.04
N GLU A 35 -8.69 4.46 -7.41
CA GLU A 35 -8.98 4.82 -8.79
C GLU A 35 -7.70 4.87 -9.64
N MET A 36 -6.62 5.47 -9.10
CA MET A 36 -5.35 5.57 -9.81
C MET A 36 -4.73 4.20 -10.10
N LEU A 37 -4.75 3.29 -9.12
CA LEU A 37 -4.24 1.93 -9.31
C LEU A 37 -5.05 1.16 -10.36
N GLN A 38 -6.38 1.28 -10.32
CA GLN A 38 -7.26 0.70 -11.35
C GLN A 38 -6.98 1.29 -12.74
N ALA A 39 -6.75 2.61 -12.82
CA ALA A 39 -6.40 3.28 -14.07
C ALA A 39 -5.04 2.80 -14.62
N ILE A 40 -4.05 2.56 -13.77
CA ILE A 40 -2.77 1.95 -14.19
C ILE A 40 -3.04 0.55 -14.78
N ASN A 41 -3.80 -0.29 -14.07
CA ASN A 41 -4.08 -1.63 -14.55
C ASN A 41 -4.78 -1.62 -15.92
N LYS A 42 -5.83 -0.79 -16.04
CA LYS A 42 -6.62 -0.69 -17.27
C LYS A 42 -5.82 -0.09 -18.42
N ASN A 43 -5.19 1.06 -18.21
CA ASN A 43 -4.64 1.88 -19.29
C ASN A 43 -3.22 1.47 -19.69
N LEU A 44 -2.37 1.19 -18.70
CA LEU A 44 -0.95 0.90 -18.90
C LEU A 44 -0.68 -0.60 -19.03
N LEU A 45 -1.25 -1.40 -18.12
CA LEU A 45 -1.02 -2.85 -18.11
C LEU A 45 -1.97 -3.64 -19.01
N LYS A 46 -3.04 -3.01 -19.51
CA LYS A 46 -4.10 -3.66 -20.31
C LYS A 46 -4.78 -4.82 -19.56
N GLY A 47 -4.98 -4.65 -18.24
CA GLY A 47 -5.62 -5.64 -17.38
C GLY A 47 -4.72 -6.80 -16.93
N ARG A 48 -3.40 -6.71 -17.18
CA ARG A 48 -2.43 -7.75 -16.81
C ARG A 48 -1.89 -7.64 -15.38
N GLY A 49 -2.40 -6.68 -14.59
CA GLY A 49 -2.10 -6.58 -13.16
C GLY A 49 -3.21 -7.18 -12.31
N TRP A 50 -2.86 -7.61 -11.10
CA TRP A 50 -3.80 -8.12 -10.11
C TRP A 50 -3.56 -7.48 -8.74
N PHE A 51 -4.58 -7.55 -7.90
CA PHE A 51 -4.58 -6.98 -6.56
C PHE A 51 -4.65 -8.10 -5.52
N GLU A 52 -3.81 -8.00 -4.49
CA GLU A 52 -3.90 -8.80 -3.28
C GLU A 52 -4.23 -7.85 -2.13
N GLU A 53 -5.43 -7.97 -1.56
CA GLU A 53 -5.94 -7.11 -0.50
C GLU A 53 -5.85 -7.81 0.85
N TYR A 54 -5.38 -7.08 1.85
CA TYR A 54 -5.28 -7.47 3.24
C TYR A 54 -5.99 -6.42 4.11
N ASN A 55 -5.99 -6.58 5.43
CA ASN A 55 -6.76 -5.69 6.33
C ASN A 55 -6.41 -4.21 6.13
N ALA A 56 -5.13 -3.83 6.16
CA ALA A 56 -4.71 -2.45 5.99
C ALA A 56 -3.72 -2.26 4.82
N MET A 57 -3.68 -3.20 3.89
CA MET A 57 -2.63 -3.26 2.88
C MET A 57 -3.16 -3.77 1.55
N VAL A 58 -2.64 -3.22 0.47
CA VAL A 58 -2.88 -3.66 -0.90
C VAL A 58 -1.56 -3.84 -1.62
N LEU A 59 -1.39 -5.01 -2.21
CA LEU A 59 -0.33 -5.29 -3.17
C LEU A 59 -0.92 -5.25 -4.58
N PHE A 60 -0.43 -4.34 -5.39
CA PHE A 60 -0.74 -4.31 -6.82
C PHE A 60 0.43 -4.88 -7.60
N LYS A 61 0.24 -6.06 -8.19
CA LYS A 61 1.30 -6.85 -8.84
C LYS A 61 1.08 -6.96 -10.35
N TRP A 62 2.17 -7.11 -11.10
CA TRP A 62 2.16 -7.37 -12.53
C TRP A 62 3.47 -7.98 -13.03
N GLY A 63 3.47 -8.49 -14.26
CA GLY A 63 4.63 -9.17 -14.84
C GLY A 63 4.51 -10.69 -14.74
N THR A 64 5.62 -11.38 -14.96
CA THR A 64 5.71 -12.85 -14.89
C THR A 64 6.70 -13.26 -13.81
N GLY A 65 6.83 -14.55 -13.48
CA GLY A 65 7.73 -15.02 -12.40
C GLY A 65 9.17 -14.46 -12.45
N TYR A 66 9.72 -14.19 -13.64
CA TYR A 66 11.06 -13.62 -13.82
C TYR A 66 11.09 -12.07 -13.88
N THR A 67 9.93 -11.42 -13.95
CA THR A 67 9.78 -9.97 -14.09
C THR A 67 8.71 -9.41 -13.14
N LEU A 68 8.49 -10.10 -12.02
CA LEU A 68 7.41 -9.83 -11.10
C LEU A 68 7.65 -8.49 -10.42
N ARG A 69 6.72 -7.57 -10.63
CA ARG A 69 6.75 -6.20 -10.15
C ARG A 69 5.56 -5.97 -9.24
N HIS A 70 5.74 -5.18 -8.21
CA HIS A 70 4.63 -4.80 -7.35
C HIS A 70 4.75 -3.38 -6.80
N ILE A 71 3.59 -2.80 -6.48
CA ILE A 71 3.43 -1.62 -5.64
C ILE A 71 2.79 -2.09 -4.36
N TRP A 72 3.51 -1.92 -3.25
CA TRP A 72 3.02 -2.18 -1.90
C TRP A 72 2.49 -0.88 -1.31
N VAL A 73 1.22 -0.89 -0.94
CA VAL A 73 0.53 0.21 -0.26
C VAL A 73 0.01 -0.29 1.08
N GLN A 74 0.36 0.39 2.16
CA GLN A 74 -0.16 0.13 3.50
C GLN A 74 -0.80 1.40 4.07
N ILE A 75 -1.86 1.24 4.85
CA ILE A 75 -2.55 2.33 5.53
C ILE A 75 -2.28 2.19 7.02
N GLU A 76 -1.74 3.24 7.63
CA GLU A 76 -1.51 3.30 9.08
C GLU A 76 -2.19 4.56 9.62
N GLY A 77 -3.27 4.38 10.38
CA GLY A 77 -4.16 5.48 10.75
C GLY A 77 -4.72 6.18 9.51
N ASP A 78 -4.41 7.47 9.34
CA ASP A 78 -4.75 8.24 8.15
C ASP A 78 -3.56 8.39 7.17
N ALA A 79 -2.43 7.73 7.39
CA ALA A 79 -1.26 7.82 6.52
C ALA A 79 -1.24 6.72 5.45
N ILE A 80 -0.67 7.04 4.29
CA ILE A 80 -0.41 6.08 3.21
C ILE A 80 1.08 5.80 3.15
N LEU A 81 1.45 4.54 3.32
CA LEU A 81 2.82 4.05 3.28
C LEU A 81 3.07 3.31 1.97
N PHE A 82 4.03 3.79 1.19
CA PHE A 82 4.52 3.09 0.00
C PHE A 82 5.85 2.42 0.30
N ARG A 83 5.91 1.09 0.19
CA ARG A 83 7.18 0.37 0.37
C ARG A 83 8.17 0.76 -0.73
N LEU A 84 9.44 0.76 -0.35
CA LEU A 84 10.60 0.99 -1.20
C LEU A 84 11.32 -0.32 -1.49
N GLN A 85 12.10 -0.30 -2.56
CA GLN A 85 13.13 -1.31 -2.73
C GLN A 85 14.23 -1.09 -1.68
N PRO A 86 14.80 -2.17 -1.11
CA PRO A 86 15.97 -2.05 -0.26
C PRO A 86 17.07 -1.29 -1.03
N HIS A 87 17.73 -0.36 -0.35
CA HIS A 87 18.80 0.53 -0.86
C HIS A 87 18.38 1.79 -1.63
N ARG A 88 17.12 2.25 -1.57
CA ARG A 88 16.81 3.61 -2.01
C ARG A 88 17.06 4.65 -0.91
N THR A 89 18.11 5.44 -1.09
CA THR A 89 18.25 6.73 -0.40
C THR A 89 17.26 7.72 -0.98
N CYS A 90 16.34 8.20 -0.14
CA CYS A 90 15.33 9.17 -0.54
C CYS A 90 15.91 10.59 -0.58
N THR A 91 15.83 11.24 -1.73
CA THR A 91 16.21 12.66 -1.86
C THR A 91 15.02 13.54 -1.43
N ASN A 92 14.94 13.88 -0.14
CA ASN A 92 14.19 14.99 0.53
C ASN A 92 12.77 15.42 0.08
N LEU A 93 12.11 14.76 -0.86
CA LEU A 93 10.83 15.20 -1.43
C LEU A 93 9.60 14.57 -0.74
N VAL A 94 9.80 13.68 0.25
CA VAL A 94 8.69 13.01 0.97
C VAL A 94 8.86 13.25 2.46
N ALA A 95 7.76 13.62 3.14
CA ALA A 95 7.80 14.14 4.50
C ALA A 95 8.44 13.18 5.51
N LEU A 96 8.34 11.87 5.30
CA LEU A 96 9.06 10.86 6.06
C LEU A 96 9.44 9.70 5.14
N CYS A 97 10.74 9.47 4.96
CA CYS A 97 11.29 8.25 4.40
C CYS A 97 12.23 7.64 5.44
N ASP A 98 11.93 6.42 5.88
CA ASP A 98 12.71 5.68 6.87
C ASP A 98 13.70 4.68 6.22
N GLY A 99 13.78 4.69 4.89
CA GLY A 99 14.59 3.76 4.09
C GLY A 99 13.84 2.50 3.65
N GLU A 100 12.67 2.21 4.22
CA GLU A 100 11.80 1.10 3.84
C GLU A 100 10.45 1.57 3.27
N TYR A 101 9.91 2.67 3.77
CA TYR A 101 8.62 3.24 3.40
C TYR A 101 8.74 4.73 3.09
N HIS A 102 7.88 5.18 2.19
CA HIS A 102 7.49 6.58 2.08
C HIS A 102 6.15 6.76 2.76
N THR A 103 6.13 7.53 3.83
CA THR A 103 4.91 7.82 4.58
C THR A 103 4.34 9.16 4.12
N LEU A 104 3.14 9.11 3.55
CA LEU A 104 2.37 10.28 3.16
C LEU A 104 1.31 10.57 4.22
N THR A 105 1.40 11.74 4.84
CA THR A 105 0.36 12.21 5.77
C THR A 105 -0.92 12.56 5.02
N ARG A 106 -2.02 12.73 5.76
CA ARG A 106 -3.32 13.14 5.22
C ARG A 106 -3.25 14.36 4.33
N GLU A 107 -2.54 15.39 4.76
CA GLU A 107 -2.38 16.63 4.02
C GLU A 107 -1.65 16.41 2.69
N MET A 108 -0.68 15.49 2.66
CA MET A 108 0.10 15.19 1.46
C MET A 108 -0.69 14.38 0.44
N TRP A 109 -1.35 13.29 0.85
CA TRP A 109 -2.13 12.50 -0.10
C TRP A 109 -3.44 13.17 -0.51
N SER A 110 -3.91 14.17 0.25
CA SER A 110 -5.01 15.05 -0.17
C SER A 110 -4.62 15.91 -1.38
N ASN A 111 -3.32 16.20 -1.56
CA ASN A 111 -2.83 16.77 -2.81
C ASN A 111 -2.73 15.66 -3.88
N ARG A 112 -3.79 15.56 -4.69
CA ARG A 112 -3.94 14.53 -5.72
C ARG A 112 -2.78 14.51 -6.73
N GLN A 113 -2.23 15.68 -7.09
CA GLN A 113 -1.10 15.76 -8.02
C GLN A 113 0.16 15.15 -7.41
N PHE A 114 0.46 15.50 -6.16
CA PHE A 114 1.58 14.94 -5.42
C PHE A 114 1.46 13.42 -5.27
N LEU A 115 0.28 12.92 -4.88
CA LEU A 115 0.03 11.49 -4.76
C LEU A 115 0.22 10.75 -6.10
N GLN A 116 -0.28 11.33 -7.20
CA GLN A 116 -0.13 10.76 -8.53
C GLN A 116 1.33 10.71 -8.98
N GLU A 117 2.12 11.75 -8.71
CA GLU A 117 3.54 11.78 -8.99
C GLU A 117 4.29 10.69 -8.21
N GLU A 118 3.96 10.54 -6.93
CA GLU A 118 4.62 9.55 -6.09
C GLU A 118 4.24 8.12 -6.48
N LEU A 119 2.96 7.89 -6.84
CA LEU A 119 2.51 6.63 -7.43
C LEU A 119 3.21 6.34 -8.77
N LYS A 120 3.35 7.34 -9.65
CA LYS A 120 4.07 7.20 -10.92
C LYS A 120 5.52 6.80 -10.70
N ARG A 121 6.21 7.37 -9.70
CA ARG A 121 7.58 6.97 -9.34
C ARG A 121 7.65 5.49 -8.93
N ARG A 122 6.63 4.98 -8.23
CA ARG A 122 6.53 3.54 -7.91
C ARG A 122 6.24 2.69 -9.13
N TYR A 123 5.42 3.16 -10.06
CA TYR A 123 5.15 2.42 -11.28
C TYR A 123 6.37 2.36 -12.21
N ASP A 124 7.07 3.49 -12.39
CA ASP A 124 8.24 3.58 -13.27
C ASP A 124 9.43 2.79 -12.71
N LYS A 125 9.54 2.70 -11.37
CA LYS A 125 10.57 1.92 -10.69
C LYS A 125 9.94 1.06 -9.59
N PRO A 126 9.25 -0.03 -9.98
CA PRO A 126 8.51 -0.87 -9.05
C PRO A 126 9.43 -1.74 -8.21
N VAL A 127 8.90 -2.24 -7.10
CA VAL A 127 9.60 -3.27 -6.33
C VAL A 127 9.59 -4.54 -7.17
N ALA A 128 10.78 -4.95 -7.63
CA ALA A 128 10.96 -6.28 -8.19
C ALA A 128 11.09 -7.27 -7.04
N GLU A 129 10.36 -8.39 -7.09
CA GLU A 129 10.74 -9.52 -6.25
C GLU A 129 12.10 -10.02 -6.74
N ALA A 130 13.09 -10.03 -5.84
CA ALA A 130 14.36 -10.64 -6.17
C ALA A 130 14.08 -12.08 -6.61
N SER A 131 14.61 -12.47 -7.76
CA SER A 131 14.69 -13.89 -8.08
C SER A 131 15.52 -14.50 -6.96
N SER A 132 14.89 -15.25 -6.06
CA SER A 132 15.62 -16.13 -5.17
C SER A 132 16.41 -17.07 -6.07
N ASP A 133 17.71 -16.83 -6.18
CA ASP A 133 18.67 -17.80 -6.67
C ASP A 133 18.84 -18.91 -5.63
#